data_AF-A0A829F462-F1
#
_entry.id   AF-A0A829F462-F1
#
_cell.length_a   1.000
_cell.length_b   1.000
_cell.length_c   1.000
_cell.angle_alpha   90.00
_cell.angle_beta   90.00
_cell.angle_gamma   90.00
#
_symmetry.space_group_name_H-M   'P 1'
#
loop_
_entity.id
_entity.type
_entity.pdbx_description
1 polymer ?
#
loop_
_entity_poly.entity_id
_entity_poly.type
_entity_poly.pdbx_seq_one_letter_code
_entity_poly.pdbx_strand_id
1 'polypeptide(L)'
;VPKNLFKSITFDCGKEFSNWKSISNTNDIDIYFADPGTPSQRGLNEHSNGLLRKDGLPKEMEFNQVNQGFISSVASKRNHIPRKSLNYQTPLEVFLSYVNGKFCLA
;
A
#
# COMPACT_ATOMS: atom_id res chain seq x y z
N VAL A 1 7.91 5.49 10.07
CA VAL A 1 7.27 6.10 8.88
C VAL A 1 7.74 7.55 8.79
N PRO A 2 8.07 8.10 7.60
CA PRO A 2 8.44 9.51 7.50
C PRO A 2 7.32 10.38 8.08
N LYS A 3 7.66 11.23 9.06
CA LYS A 3 6.68 12.11 9.70
C LYS A 3 6.05 13.01 8.65
N ASN A 4 4.74 13.22 8.74
CA ASN A 4 3.95 14.08 7.84
C ASN A 4 3.78 13.64 6.38
N LEU A 5 4.42 12.55 5.92
CA LEU A 5 4.26 12.06 4.55
C LEU A 5 2.92 11.34 4.35
N PHE A 6 2.53 10.52 5.32
CA PHE A 6 1.25 9.84 5.34
C PHE A 6 0.34 10.52 6.35
N LYS A 7 -0.86 10.89 5.92
CA LYS A 7 -1.86 11.57 6.77
C LYS A 7 -2.84 10.59 7.39
N SER A 8 -3.15 9.52 6.65
CA SER A 8 -4.10 8.52 7.10
C SER A 8 -3.79 7.12 6.55
N ILE A 9 -4.36 6.11 7.18
CA ILE A 9 -4.39 4.73 6.71
C ILE A 9 -5.83 4.23 6.78
N THR A 10 -6.28 3.54 5.74
CA THR A 10 -7.57 2.85 5.73
C THR A 10 -7.34 1.34 5.85
N PHE A 11 -7.96 0.69 6.82
CA PHE A 11 -7.94 -0.77 7.02
C PHE A 11 -9.25 -1.42 6.58
N ASP A 12 -9.23 -2.74 6.41
CA ASP A 12 -10.45 -3.54 6.46
C ASP A 12 -10.75 -3.91 7.92
N CYS A 13 -11.85 -4.61 8.16
CA CYS A 13 -12.23 -5.06 9.50
C CYS A 13 -11.49 -6.33 9.95
N GLY A 14 -10.27 -6.57 9.44
CA GLY A 14 -9.42 -7.69 9.84
C GLY A 14 -8.96 -7.60 11.30
N LYS A 15 -8.90 -8.75 11.99
CA LYS A 15 -8.48 -8.82 13.42
C LYS A 15 -7.01 -8.52 13.62
N GLU A 16 -6.19 -8.75 12.60
CA GLU A 16 -4.77 -8.42 12.54
C GLU A 16 -4.52 -6.91 12.76
N PHE A 17 -5.51 -6.06 12.50
CA PHE A 17 -5.43 -4.61 12.71
C PHE A 17 -6.00 -4.15 14.05
N SER A 18 -6.30 -5.06 14.99
CA SER A 18 -6.84 -4.71 16.31
C SER A 18 -5.98 -3.73 17.12
N ASN A 19 -4.65 -3.71 16.88
CA ASN A 19 -3.72 -2.78 17.53
C ASN A 19 -3.55 -1.44 16.79
N TRP A 20 -4.50 -1.03 15.95
CA TRP A 20 -4.42 0.19 15.15
C TRP A 20 -4.20 1.47 15.98
N LYS A 21 -4.71 1.53 17.22
CA LYS A 21 -4.54 2.70 18.12
C LYS A 21 -3.08 2.98 18.42
N SER A 22 -2.27 1.93 18.59
CA SER A 22 -0.83 2.07 18.82
C SER A 22 -0.14 2.71 17.61
N ILE A 23 -0.52 2.28 16.39
CA ILE A 23 0.01 2.81 15.14
C ILE A 23 -0.37 4.29 14.98
N SER A 24 -1.64 4.63 15.22
CA SER A 24 -2.16 6.00 15.13
C SER A 24 -1.42 6.94 16.07
N ASN A 25 -1.36 6.61 17.37
CA ASN A 25 -0.74 7.44 18.40
C ASN A 25 0.77 7.62 18.20
N THR A 26 1.48 6.55 17.80
CA THR A 26 2.94 6.59 17.66
C THR A 26 3.38 7.44 16.47
N ASN A 27 2.57 7.48 15.40
CA ASN A 27 2.96 8.13 14.15
C ASN A 27 2.17 9.42 13.86
N ASP A 28 1.18 9.76 14.69
CA ASP A 28 0.26 10.89 14.47
C ASP A 28 -0.45 10.77 13.10
N ILE A 29 -1.10 9.62 12.89
CA ILE A 29 -1.76 9.24 11.63
C ILE A 29 -3.21 8.86 11.90
N ASP A 30 -4.14 9.41 11.11
CA ASP A 30 -5.56 9.08 11.18
C ASP A 30 -5.82 7.66 10.67
N ILE A 31 -6.65 6.90 11.38
CA ILE A 31 -7.02 5.54 10.95
C ILE A 31 -8.51 5.49 10.62
N TYR A 32 -8.82 4.95 9.44
CA TYR A 32 -10.17 4.70 8.95
C TYR A 32 -10.39 3.20 8.70
N PHE A 33 -11.64 2.76 8.73
CA PHE A 33 -12.03 1.39 8.42
C PHE A 33 -13.08 1.40 7.31
N ALA A 34 -12.99 0.44 6.40
CA ALA A 34 -14.09 0.16 5.48
C ALA A 34 -15.27 -0.47 6.24
N ASP A 35 -16.49 -0.20 5.79
CA ASP A 35 -17.70 -0.77 6.37
C ASP A 35 -17.68 -2.32 6.27
N PRO A 36 -18.30 -3.02 7.23
CA PRO A 36 -18.37 -4.48 7.17
C PRO A 36 -19.06 -4.96 5.89
N GLY A 37 -18.41 -5.87 5.17
CA GLY A 37 -18.95 -6.45 3.94
C GLY A 37 -18.88 -5.55 2.70
N THR A 38 -18.16 -4.42 2.75
CA THR A 38 -18.03 -3.50 1.59
C THR A 38 -16.58 -3.40 1.08
N PRO A 39 -16.03 -4.46 0.47
CA PRO A 39 -14.67 -4.43 -0.09
C PRO A 39 -14.49 -3.38 -1.20
N SER A 40 -15.59 -2.95 -1.84
CA SER A 40 -15.60 -1.91 -2.88
C SER A 40 -15.09 -0.55 -2.39
N GLN A 41 -15.23 -0.23 -1.09
CA GLN A 41 -14.65 0.98 -0.50
C GLN A 41 -13.11 0.98 -0.52
N ARG A 42 -12.51 -0.19 -0.81
CA ARG A 42 -11.07 -0.39 -0.99
C ARG A 42 -10.77 -0.96 -2.38
N GLY A 43 -11.55 -0.61 -3.41
CA GLY A 43 -11.42 -1.20 -4.75
C GLY A 43 -10.00 -1.15 -5.33
N LEU A 44 -9.23 -0.09 -5.05
CA LEU A 44 -7.83 0.02 -5.49
C LEU A 44 -6.90 -0.99 -4.79
N ASN A 45 -7.16 -1.30 -3.51
CA ASN A 45 -6.41 -2.32 -2.77
C ASN A 45 -6.66 -3.71 -3.38
N GLU A 46 -7.92 -4.04 -3.65
CA GLU A 46 -8.27 -5.34 -4.24
C GLU A 46 -7.66 -5.52 -5.64
N HIS A 47 -7.70 -4.48 -6.46
CA HIS A 47 -7.03 -4.48 -7.75
C HIS A 47 -5.50 -4.67 -7.62
N SER A 48 -4.87 -3.96 -6.67
CA SER A 48 -3.42 -4.07 -6.44
C SER A 48 -3.02 -5.46 -5.91
N ASN A 49 -3.82 -6.06 -5.03
CA ASN A 49 -3.64 -7.42 -4.55
C ASN A 49 -3.74 -8.45 -5.68
N GLY A 50 -4.68 -8.28 -6.62
CA GLY A 50 -4.79 -9.12 -7.81
C GLY A 50 -3.52 -9.09 -8.68
N LEU A 51 -2.90 -7.92 -8.82
CA LEU A 51 -1.65 -7.76 -9.56
C LEU A 51 -0.47 -8.44 -8.87
N LEU A 52 -0.36 -8.33 -7.54
CA LEU A 52 0.67 -9.04 -6.76
C LEU A 52 0.55 -10.56 -6.90
N ARG A 53 -0.68 -11.09 -6.92
CA ARG A 53 -0.94 -12.51 -7.17
C ARG A 53 -0.47 -12.96 -8.54
N LYS A 54 -0.71 -12.15 -9.57
CA LYS A 54 -0.22 -12.41 -10.94
C LYS A 54 1.31 -12.40 -11.01
N ASP A 55 1.97 -11.59 -10.18
CA ASP A 55 3.41 -11.33 -10.26
C ASP A 55 4.28 -12.17 -9.32
N GLY A 56 3.71 -13.19 -8.66
CA GLY A 56 4.50 -14.20 -7.93
C GLY A 56 4.07 -14.45 -6.48
N LEU A 57 2.99 -13.82 -6.01
CA LEU A 57 2.43 -14.05 -4.68
C LEU A 57 1.05 -14.69 -4.77
N PRO A 58 0.94 -15.93 -5.29
CA PRO A 58 -0.34 -16.59 -5.50
C PRO A 58 -1.13 -16.70 -4.19
N LYS A 59 -2.44 -16.84 -4.32
CA LYS A 59 -3.32 -17.06 -3.17
C LYS A 59 -2.85 -18.33 -2.45
N GLU A 60 -2.87 -18.32 -1.11
CA GLU A 60 -2.46 -19.44 -0.25
C GLU A 60 -0.95 -19.76 -0.25
N MET A 61 -0.12 -18.88 -0.81
CA MET A 61 1.33 -18.98 -0.64
C MET A 61 1.72 -18.85 0.83
N GLU A 62 2.42 -19.85 1.35
CA GLU A 62 2.96 -19.86 2.71
C GLU A 62 4.16 -18.90 2.84
N PHE A 63 3.91 -17.70 3.36
CA PHE A 63 4.94 -16.65 3.51
C PHE A 63 6.10 -17.04 4.42
N ASN A 64 5.91 -18.01 5.32
CA ASN A 64 6.98 -18.53 6.20
C ASN A 64 8.16 -19.14 5.40
N GLN A 65 7.91 -19.59 4.18
CA GLN A 65 8.92 -20.20 3.31
C GLN A 65 9.45 -19.23 2.24
N VAL A 66 8.96 -17.99 2.23
CA VAL A 66 9.28 -17.00 1.21
C VAL A 66 10.37 -16.07 1.72
N ASN A 67 11.46 -15.99 0.97
CA ASN A 67 12.55 -15.06 1.30
C ASN A 67 12.08 -13.60 1.14
N GLN A 68 12.43 -12.73 2.09
CA GLN A 68 12.15 -11.30 2.02
C GLN A 68 12.65 -10.64 0.71
N GLY A 69 13.78 -11.09 0.17
CA GLY A 69 14.31 -10.63 -1.12
C GLY A 69 13.37 -10.92 -2.30
N PHE A 70 12.65 -12.05 -2.26
CA PHE A 70 11.61 -12.34 -3.25
C PHE A 70 10.40 -11.41 -3.10
N ILE A 71 9.92 -11.21 -1.87
CA ILE A 71 8.80 -10.28 -1.61
C ILE A 71 9.17 -8.86 -2.08
N SER A 72 10.38 -8.41 -1.75
CA SER A 72 10.91 -7.12 -2.17
C SER A 72 11.09 -7.01 -3.69
N SER A 73 11.46 -8.09 -4.38
CA SER A 73 11.60 -8.08 -5.84
C SER A 73 10.24 -7.97 -6.54
N VAL A 74 9.21 -8.67 -6.04
CA VAL A 74 7.83 -8.54 -6.53
C VAL A 74 7.31 -7.11 -6.32
N ALA A 75 7.50 -6.55 -5.12
CA ALA A 75 7.10 -5.17 -4.81
C ALA A 75 7.85 -4.15 -5.69
N SER A 76 9.16 -4.31 -5.85
CA SER A 76 9.99 -3.46 -6.71
C SER A 76 9.51 -3.51 -8.16
N LYS A 77 9.30 -4.71 -8.71
CA LYS A 77 8.74 -4.90 -10.06
C LYS A 77 7.45 -4.10 -10.22
N ARG A 78 6.49 -4.23 -9.30
CA ARG A 78 5.22 -3.50 -9.37
C ARG A 78 5.38 -1.98 -9.30
N ASN A 79 6.31 -1.49 -8.47
CA ASN A 79 6.55 -0.07 -8.28
C ASN A 79 7.28 0.57 -9.47
N HIS A 80 7.92 -0.22 -10.34
CA HIS A 80 8.57 0.23 -11.57
C HIS A 80 7.74 0.01 -12.84
N ILE A 81 6.52 -0.52 -12.75
CA ILE A 81 5.63 -0.66 -13.92
C ILE A 81 4.86 0.66 -14.12
N PRO A 82 4.98 1.31 -15.30
CA PRO A 82 4.16 2.48 -15.66
C PRO A 82 2.66 2.21 -15.53
N ARG A 83 1.91 3.16 -14.97
CA ARG A 83 0.45 3.07 -14.88
C ARG A 83 -0.20 4.13 -15.77
N LYS A 84 -1.17 3.72 -16.59
CA LYS A 84 -1.97 4.65 -17.40
C LYS A 84 -2.65 5.74 -16.56
N SER A 85 -3.12 5.37 -15.35
CA SER A 85 -3.73 6.30 -14.39
C SER A 85 -2.77 7.35 -13.83
N LEU A 86 -1.45 7.17 -14.01
CA LEU A 86 -0.40 8.08 -13.58
C LEU A 86 0.28 8.76 -14.79
N ASN A 87 -0.45 8.91 -15.90
CA ASN A 87 0.11 9.44 -17.16
C ASN A 87 1.36 8.68 -17.62
N TYR A 88 1.34 7.35 -17.47
CA TYR A 88 2.45 6.45 -17.81
C TYR A 88 3.74 6.68 -16.98
N GLN A 89 3.66 7.37 -15.85
CA GLN A 89 4.72 7.33 -14.83
C GLN A 89 4.61 6.07 -13.97
N THR A 90 5.73 5.70 -13.36
CA THR A 90 5.79 4.61 -12.38
C THR A 90 5.29 5.09 -11.01
N PRO A 91 4.70 4.19 -10.20
CA PRO A 91 4.35 4.52 -8.82
C PRO A 91 5.54 5.06 -8.01
N LEU A 92 6.75 4.54 -8.24
CA LEU A 92 7.95 5.00 -7.57
C LEU A 92 8.30 6.46 -7.91
N GLU A 93 8.30 6.83 -9.19
CA GLU A 93 8.57 8.21 -9.63
C GLU A 93 7.58 9.20 -9.00
N VAL A 94 6.29 8.88 -9.06
CA VAL A 94 5.24 9.72 -8.50
C VAL A 94 5.41 9.83 -6.98
N PHE A 95 5.65 8.73 -6.27
CA PHE A 95 5.88 8.73 -4.83
C PHE A 95 7.08 9.59 -4.44
N LEU A 96 8.22 9.43 -5.13
CA LEU A 96 9.43 10.21 -4.87
C LEU A 96 9.23 11.70 -5.14
N SER A 97 8.34 12.08 -6.06
CA SER A 97 8.01 13.49 -6.30
C SER A 97 7.35 14.16 -5.08
N TYR A 98 6.51 13.41 -4.34
CA TYR A 98 5.91 13.88 -3.09
C TYR A 98 6.92 13.92 -1.94
N VAL A 99 7.80 12.91 -1.85
CA VAL A 99 8.85 12.85 -0.82
C VAL A 99 9.85 14.00 -0.97
N ASN A 100 10.25 14.30 -2.20
CA ASN A 100 11.24 15.33 -2.50
C ASN A 100 10.63 16.75 -2.57
N GLY A 101 9.36 16.92 -2.18
CA GLY A 101 8.72 18.23 -2.08
C GLY A 101 8.34 18.91 -3.39
N LYS A 102 8.44 18.23 -4.55
CA LYS A 102 8.10 18.83 -5.86
C LYS A 102 6.62 19.15 -6.03
N PHE A 103 5.75 18.67 -5.14
CA PHE A 103 4.31 18.94 -5.11
C PHE A 103 3.79 19.56 -3.80
N CYS A 104 4.68 19.98 -2.88
CA CYS A 104 4.26 20.69 -1.65
C CYS A 104 4.05 22.21 -1.84
N LEU A 105 4.00 22.69 -3.08
CA LEU A 105 3.70 24.08 -3.42
C LEU A 105 2.67 24.12 -4.55
N ALA A 106 1.41 23.92 -4.19
CA ALA A 106 0.25 24.36 -4.97
C ALA A 106 -0.91 24.62 -4.00
#